data_AF-A0A958JFS5-F1
#
_entry.id   AF-A0A958JFS5-F1
#
_cell.length_a   1.000
_cell.length_b   1.000
_cell.length_c   1.000
_cell.angle_alpha   90.00
_cell.angle_beta   90.00
_cell.angle_gamma   90.00
#
_symmetry.space_group_name_H-M   'P 1'
#
loop_
_entity.id
_entity.type
_entity.pdbx_description
1 polymer ?
#
loop_
_entity_poly.entity_id
_entity_poly.type
_entity_poly.pdbx_seq_one_letter_code
_entity_poly.pdbx_strand_id
1 'polypeptide(L)'
;MKSVEDCKIVDTITAAVNGSTTALSGFKEVKPMVFAGVYPTDSADYEDLRDALGKLHLNDSSFVFEPDTSDALGFGFRCGFLGLLHMEIIQERLEREYNLDLITTAPSVVYHAWIKGGEEMVRVDNPSKMPPVGEIERIEEPIMKVVVHVPAEYVGAVVALCEERRG
;
A
#
# COMPACT_ATOMS: atom_id res chain seq x y z
N MET A 1 -20.09 -13.60 12.64
CA MET A 1 -19.95 -12.33 11.90
C MET A 1 -20.56 -11.22 12.72
N LYS A 2 -19.70 -10.40 13.32
CA LYS A 2 -20.10 -9.23 14.11
C LYS A 2 -19.56 -7.93 13.51
N SER A 3 -18.46 -7.98 12.76
CA SER A 3 -17.90 -6.83 12.02
C SER A 3 -17.95 -7.07 10.51
N VAL A 4 -17.92 -5.99 9.73
CA VAL A 4 -17.84 -6.05 8.25
C VAL A 4 -16.52 -6.69 7.80
N GLU A 5 -15.46 -6.54 8.60
CA GLU A 5 -14.14 -7.15 8.39
C GLU A 5 -14.15 -8.68 8.42
N ASP A 6 -15.14 -9.30 9.08
CA ASP A 6 -15.31 -10.76 9.11
C ASP A 6 -15.72 -11.35 7.74
N CYS A 7 -16.17 -10.50 6.79
CA CYS A 7 -16.63 -10.91 5.46
C CYS A 7 -15.78 -10.25 4.37
N LYS A 8 -14.81 -10.98 3.83
CA LYS A 8 -14.00 -10.47 2.71
C LYS A 8 -14.80 -10.46 1.41
N ILE A 9 -14.50 -9.50 0.53
CA ILE A 9 -15.07 -9.45 -0.83
C ILE A 9 -14.65 -10.75 -1.55
N VAL A 10 -15.62 -11.49 -2.13
CA VAL A 10 -15.42 -12.79 -2.80
C VAL A 10 -15.13 -13.99 -1.85
N ASP A 11 -15.51 -13.89 -0.57
CA ASP A 11 -15.47 -15.05 0.33
C ASP A 11 -16.54 -16.12 -0.02
N THR A 12 -16.29 -17.38 0.33
CA THR A 12 -17.21 -18.49 0.08
C THR A 12 -18.11 -18.73 1.29
N ILE A 13 -19.35 -18.26 1.21
CA ILE A 13 -20.37 -18.55 2.23
C ILE A 13 -21.02 -19.91 1.92
N THR A 14 -20.94 -20.84 2.87
CA THR A 14 -21.52 -22.18 2.77
C THR A 14 -22.32 -22.54 4.03
N ALA A 15 -23.22 -23.52 3.94
CA ALA A 15 -24.05 -23.94 5.06
C ALA A 15 -23.22 -24.63 6.15
N ALA A 16 -23.55 -24.36 7.42
CA ALA A 16 -22.87 -24.98 8.57
C ALA A 16 -23.09 -26.50 8.66
N VAL A 17 -24.20 -27.00 8.12
CA VAL A 17 -24.53 -28.43 8.03
C VAL A 17 -24.77 -28.75 6.55
N ASN A 18 -24.09 -29.78 6.04
CA ASN A 18 -24.11 -30.19 4.62
C ASN A 18 -23.66 -29.10 3.62
N GLY A 19 -22.78 -28.19 4.03
CA GLY A 19 -22.16 -27.22 3.12
C GLY A 19 -21.06 -27.81 2.24
N SER A 20 -20.64 -27.05 1.23
CA SER A 20 -19.43 -27.33 0.43
C SER A 20 -18.21 -27.55 1.32
N THR A 21 -17.42 -28.58 1.01
CA THR A 21 -16.14 -28.88 1.67
C THR A 21 -14.96 -28.11 1.05
N THR A 22 -15.17 -27.48 -0.11
CA THR A 22 -14.16 -26.69 -0.80
C THR A 22 -14.61 -25.25 -0.95
N ALA A 23 -13.74 -24.32 -0.57
CA ALA A 23 -13.89 -22.91 -0.89
C ALA A 23 -13.76 -22.69 -2.41
N LEU A 24 -14.41 -21.66 -2.93
CA LEU A 24 -14.29 -21.27 -4.33
C LEU A 24 -12.83 -20.88 -4.62
N SER A 25 -12.25 -21.48 -5.66
CA SER A 25 -10.88 -21.17 -6.07
C SER A 25 -10.79 -19.82 -6.78
N GLY A 26 -9.65 -19.14 -6.65
CA GLY A 26 -9.38 -17.88 -7.34
C GLY A 26 -9.37 -16.64 -6.45
N PHE A 27 -9.82 -16.73 -5.19
CA PHE A 27 -9.64 -15.65 -4.24
C PHE A 27 -8.16 -15.50 -3.86
N LYS A 28 -7.59 -14.32 -4.16
CA LYS A 28 -6.28 -13.91 -3.67
C LYS A 28 -6.49 -12.70 -2.78
N GLU A 29 -5.93 -12.78 -1.58
CA GLU A 29 -5.91 -11.64 -0.67
C GLU A 29 -5.23 -10.45 -1.34
N VAL A 30 -5.92 -9.32 -1.31
CA VAL A 30 -5.45 -8.11 -1.96
C VAL A 30 -4.26 -7.57 -1.16
N LYS A 31 -3.08 -7.53 -1.78
CA LYS A 31 -1.85 -7.07 -1.13
C LYS A 31 -1.54 -5.64 -1.57
N PRO A 32 -1.33 -4.70 -0.62
CA PRO A 32 -0.85 -3.37 -0.94
C PRO A 32 0.52 -3.44 -1.64
N MET A 33 0.67 -2.66 -2.70
CA MET A 33 1.89 -2.59 -3.52
C MET A 33 2.65 -1.29 -3.32
N VAL A 34 1.94 -0.22 -2.94
CA VAL A 34 2.49 1.13 -2.75
C VAL A 34 2.19 1.57 -1.33
N PHE A 35 3.16 2.18 -0.67
CA PHE A 35 3.03 2.70 0.68
C PHE A 35 3.43 4.18 0.73
N ALA A 36 2.69 4.98 1.47
CA ALA A 36 3.01 6.38 1.73
C ALA A 36 2.65 6.75 3.17
N GLY A 37 3.36 7.71 3.75
CA GLY A 37 2.96 8.34 5.00
C GLY A 37 1.92 9.42 4.71
N VAL A 38 0.85 9.44 5.49
CA VAL A 38 -0.23 10.42 5.44
C VAL A 38 -0.29 11.12 6.80
N TYR A 39 -0.06 12.42 6.80
CA TYR A 39 0.03 13.24 8.01
C TYR A 39 -0.97 14.39 7.90
N PRO A 40 -1.66 14.77 8.99
CA PRO A 40 -2.45 15.98 8.99
C PRO A 40 -1.53 17.21 9.01
N THR A 41 -1.99 18.32 8.44
CA THR A 41 -1.24 19.59 8.48
C THR A 41 -1.25 20.19 9.90
N ASP A 42 -2.33 19.98 10.66
CA ASP A 42 -2.42 20.29 12.08
C ASP A 42 -2.45 18.99 12.91
N SER A 43 -1.60 18.93 13.94
CA SER A 43 -1.58 17.84 14.92
C SER A 43 -2.92 17.63 15.65
N ALA A 44 -3.77 18.66 15.75
CA ALA A 44 -5.10 18.54 16.34
C ALA A 44 -6.02 17.58 15.56
N ASP A 45 -5.82 17.47 14.25
CA ASP A 45 -6.66 16.67 13.36
C ASP A 45 -6.23 15.19 13.30
N TYR A 46 -5.23 14.78 14.10
CA TYR A 46 -4.75 13.39 14.11
C TYR A 46 -5.85 12.39 14.47
N GLU A 47 -6.67 12.70 15.47
CA GLU A 47 -7.79 11.83 15.88
C GLU A 47 -8.89 11.79 14.81
N ASP A 48 -9.18 12.94 14.17
CA ASP A 48 -10.14 13.01 13.08
C ASP A 48 -9.66 12.24 11.84
N LEU A 49 -8.37 12.31 11.52
CA LEU A 49 -7.73 11.50 10.48
C LEU A 49 -7.84 10.00 10.80
N ARG A 50 -7.54 9.59 12.04
CA ARG A 50 -7.67 8.17 12.45
C ARG A 50 -9.11 7.68 12.25
N ASP A 51 -10.08 8.47 12.67
CA ASP A 51 -11.49 8.12 12.58
C ASP A 51 -11.98 8.10 11.11
N ALA A 52 -11.52 9.03 10.28
CA ALA A 52 -11.78 9.04 8.84
C ALA A 52 -11.18 7.82 8.13
N LEU A 53 -9.92 7.48 8.44
CA LEU A 53 -9.25 6.27 7.92
C LEU A 53 -9.99 4.99 8.34
N GLY A 54 -10.45 4.90 9.59
CA GLY A 54 -11.26 3.79 10.06
C GLY A 54 -12.58 3.64 9.29
N LYS A 55 -13.30 4.75 9.07
CA LYS A 55 -14.53 4.75 8.25
C LYS A 55 -14.25 4.38 6.79
N LEU A 56 -13.11 4.79 6.25
CA LEU A 56 -12.72 4.48 4.88
C LEU A 56 -12.35 3.00 4.71
N HIS A 57 -11.62 2.43 5.67
CA HIS A 57 -11.25 1.01 5.69
C HIS A 57 -12.46 0.07 5.74
N LEU A 58 -13.56 0.47 6.40
CA LEU A 58 -14.82 -0.27 6.40
C LEU A 58 -15.45 -0.36 5.00
N ASN A 59 -15.23 0.64 4.15
CA ASN A 59 -15.75 0.69 2.79
C ASN A 59 -14.77 0.06 1.79
N ASP A 60 -13.47 0.17 2.04
CA ASP A 60 -12.41 -0.35 1.17
C ASP A 60 -11.48 -1.30 1.93
N SER A 61 -11.74 -2.60 1.79
CA SER A 61 -10.95 -3.67 2.43
C SER A 61 -9.54 -3.83 1.84
N SER A 62 -9.19 -3.10 0.78
CA SER A 62 -7.89 -3.20 0.11
C SER A 62 -6.84 -2.22 0.63
N PHE A 63 -7.30 -1.19 1.36
CA PHE A 63 -6.48 -0.19 2.01
C PHE A 63 -6.08 -0.66 3.41
N VAL A 64 -4.81 -0.47 3.78
CA VAL A 64 -4.29 -0.82 5.11
C VAL A 64 -3.61 0.42 5.69
N PHE A 65 -3.71 0.63 7.00
CA PHE A 65 -3.03 1.73 7.67
C PHE A 65 -2.49 1.30 9.03
N GLU A 66 -1.31 1.80 9.39
CA GLU A 66 -0.72 1.65 10.73
C GLU A 66 -0.30 3.04 11.26
N PRO A 67 -0.41 3.30 12.58
CA PRO A 67 0.12 4.52 13.17
C PRO A 67 1.62 4.65 12.89
N ASP A 68 2.06 5.84 12.48
CA ASP A 68 3.45 6.14 12.20
C ASP A 68 3.83 7.50 12.79
N THR A 69 5.11 7.68 13.10
CA THR A 69 5.62 8.95 13.66
C THR A 69 6.82 9.40 12.85
N SER A 70 6.74 10.63 12.36
CA SER A 70 7.80 11.29 11.61
C SER A 70 8.45 12.37 12.47
N ASP A 71 9.78 12.44 12.44
CA ASP A 71 10.54 13.48 13.13
C ASP A 71 10.17 14.89 12.64
N ALA A 72 9.77 15.03 11.38
CA ALA A 72 9.47 16.32 10.75
C ALA A 72 7.98 16.65 10.73
N LEU A 73 7.12 15.65 10.54
CA LEU A 73 5.67 15.84 10.34
C LEU A 73 4.84 15.45 11.58
N GLY A 74 5.47 14.89 12.61
CA GLY A 74 4.78 14.45 13.82
C GLY A 74 3.99 13.16 13.62
N PHE A 75 2.82 13.08 14.24
CA PHE A 75 1.97 11.89 14.23
C PHE A 75 1.17 11.78 12.94
N GLY A 76 1.16 10.61 12.34
CA GLY A 76 0.34 10.30 11.18
C GLY A 76 0.19 8.80 10.99
N PHE A 77 -0.04 8.39 9.75
CA PHE A 77 -0.28 7.00 9.42
C PHE A 77 0.57 6.56 8.24
N ARG A 78 1.14 5.36 8.33
CA ARG A 78 1.69 4.67 7.18
C ARG A 78 0.56 3.91 6.50
N CYS A 79 0.25 4.32 5.28
CA CYS A 79 -0.88 3.81 4.51
C CYS A 79 -0.39 2.95 3.33
N GLY A 80 -1.03 1.80 3.12
CA GLY A 80 -0.80 0.87 2.03
C GLY A 80 -1.95 0.91 1.01
N PHE A 81 -1.58 1.05 -0.26
CA PHE A 81 -2.46 1.22 -1.42
C PHE A 81 -2.17 0.17 -2.49
N LEU A 82 -3.11 0.04 -3.44
CA LEU A 82 -2.97 -0.87 -4.58
C LEU A 82 -2.08 -0.32 -5.69
N GLY A 83 -1.93 0.99 -5.73
CA GLY A 83 -1.21 1.72 -6.75
C GLY A 83 -1.38 3.21 -6.57
N LEU A 84 -0.76 4.00 -7.44
CA LEU A 84 -0.77 5.46 -7.37
C LEU A 84 -2.19 6.05 -7.49
N LEU A 85 -3.00 5.54 -8.43
CA LEU A 85 -4.39 6.00 -8.57
C LEU A 85 -5.23 5.72 -7.32
N HIS A 86 -5.04 4.56 -6.69
CA HIS A 86 -5.76 4.24 -5.46
C HIS A 86 -5.35 5.21 -4.34
N MET A 87 -4.06 5.55 -4.23
CA MET A 87 -3.58 6.57 -3.29
C MET A 87 -4.22 7.94 -3.55
N GLU A 88 -4.25 8.41 -4.79
CA GLU A 88 -4.86 9.70 -5.16
C GLU A 88 -6.36 9.75 -4.81
N ILE A 89 -7.11 8.70 -5.13
CA ILE A 89 -8.55 8.62 -4.81
C ILE A 89 -8.75 8.68 -3.29
N ILE A 90 -7.98 7.93 -2.52
CA ILE A 90 -8.11 7.90 -1.06
C ILE A 90 -7.78 9.27 -0.46
N GLN A 91 -6.70 9.91 -0.92
CA GLN A 91 -6.34 11.25 -0.48
C GLN A 91 -7.46 12.26 -0.77
N GLU A 92 -7.95 12.31 -2.02
CA GLU A 92 -8.99 13.24 -2.44
C GLU A 92 -10.31 13.01 -1.69
N ARG A 93 -10.64 11.75 -1.36
CA ARG A 93 -11.79 11.41 -0.53
C ARG A 93 -11.62 11.90 0.91
N LEU A 94 -10.45 11.74 1.50
CA LEU A 94 -10.19 12.24 2.86
C LEU A 94 -10.31 13.77 2.92
N GLU A 95 -9.71 14.47 1.96
CA GLU A 95 -9.78 15.93 1.87
C GLU A 95 -11.21 16.43 1.65
N ARG A 96 -11.99 15.78 0.77
CA ARG A 96 -13.34 16.24 0.41
C ARG A 96 -14.46 15.77 1.33
N GLU A 97 -14.45 14.50 1.73
CA GLU A 97 -15.54 13.91 2.53
C GLU A 97 -15.39 14.24 4.01
N TYR A 98 -14.15 14.42 4.49
CA TYR A 98 -13.86 14.65 5.91
C TYR A 98 -13.24 16.03 6.19
N ASN A 99 -13.01 16.85 5.16
CA ASN A 99 -12.48 18.22 5.29
C ASN A 99 -11.15 18.26 6.07
N LEU A 100 -10.25 17.33 5.75
CA LEU A 100 -8.93 17.21 6.35
C LEU A 100 -7.86 17.76 5.39
N ASP A 101 -6.95 18.61 5.88
CA ASP A 101 -5.79 19.05 5.11
C ASP A 101 -4.60 18.12 5.37
N LEU A 102 -4.18 17.40 4.33
CA LEU A 102 -3.21 16.30 4.46
C LEU A 102 -1.89 16.57 3.72
N ILE A 103 -0.80 16.09 4.31
CA ILE A 103 0.53 16.02 3.71
C ILE A 103 0.85 14.54 3.47
N THR A 104 1.07 14.18 2.20
CA THR A 104 1.48 12.83 1.81
C THR A 104 2.96 12.79 1.45
N THR A 105 3.67 11.78 1.95
CA THR A 105 5.07 11.56 1.58
C THR A 105 5.16 10.95 0.19
N ALA A 106 6.36 10.99 -0.41
CA ALA A 106 6.62 10.25 -1.63
C ALA A 106 6.24 8.76 -1.46
N PRO A 107 5.53 8.17 -2.44
CA PRO A 107 5.17 6.77 -2.40
C PRO A 107 6.43 5.89 -2.51
N SER A 108 6.45 4.78 -1.79
CA SER A 108 7.51 3.78 -1.87
C SER A 108 6.93 2.38 -2.04
N VAL A 109 7.76 1.47 -2.54
CA VAL A 109 7.45 0.05 -2.62
C VAL A 109 8.00 -0.70 -1.41
N VAL A 110 7.57 -1.94 -1.24
CA VAL A 110 8.16 -2.85 -0.26
C VAL A 110 9.47 -3.39 -0.81
N TYR A 111 10.56 -3.18 -0.08
CA TYR A 111 11.84 -3.81 -0.35
C TYR A 111 12.01 -5.05 0.52
N HIS A 112 12.79 -6.01 0.04
CA HIS A 112 13.31 -7.10 0.88
C HIS A 112 14.81 -6.91 1.08
N ALA A 113 15.22 -6.65 2.32
CA ALA A 113 16.62 -6.52 2.71
C ALA A 113 17.10 -7.83 3.35
N TRP A 114 18.16 -8.41 2.81
CA TRP A 114 18.79 -9.62 3.34
C TRP A 114 20.02 -9.25 4.16
N ILE A 115 20.11 -9.73 5.39
CA ILE A 115 21.17 -9.36 6.34
C ILE A 115 22.37 -10.33 6.25
N LYS A 116 23.59 -9.79 6.26
CA LYS A 116 24.84 -10.55 6.25
C LYS A 116 24.94 -11.48 7.45
N GLY A 117 25.28 -12.73 7.20
CA GLY A 117 25.55 -13.71 8.25
C GLY A 117 24.31 -14.44 8.77
N GLY A 118 23.14 -14.24 8.17
CA GLY A 118 21.93 -15.03 8.41
C GLY A 118 21.08 -15.17 7.14
N GLU A 119 20.07 -16.05 7.18
CA GLU A 119 19.05 -16.16 6.12
C GLU A 119 17.84 -15.23 6.37
N GLU A 120 17.95 -14.27 7.30
CA GLU A 120 16.83 -13.43 7.70
C GLU A 120 16.56 -12.35 6.65
N MET A 121 15.33 -12.36 6.13
CA MET A 121 14.81 -11.37 5.21
C MET A 121 13.95 -10.37 5.98
N VAL A 122 14.35 -9.11 5.98
CA VAL A 122 13.58 -8.00 6.55
C VAL A 122 12.71 -7.38 5.46
N ARG A 123 11.40 -7.37 5.69
CA ARG A 123 10.44 -6.65 4.84
C ARG A 123 10.46 -5.17 5.22
N VAL A 124 10.88 -4.31 4.30
CA VAL A 124 11.02 -2.87 4.51
C VAL A 124 9.97 -2.14 3.70
N ASP A 125 8.92 -1.68 4.36
CA ASP A 125 7.86 -0.87 3.77
C ASP A 125 8.04 0.62 4.01
N ASN A 126 8.75 1.02 5.08
CA ASN A 126 9.13 2.40 5.38
C ASN A 126 10.67 2.56 5.21
N PRO A 127 11.14 3.52 4.39
CA PRO A 127 12.57 3.78 4.23
C PRO A 127 13.34 4.01 5.53
N SER A 128 12.72 4.59 6.56
CA SER A 128 13.34 4.81 7.88
C SER A 128 13.60 3.51 8.65
N LYS A 129 12.92 2.41 8.30
CA LYS A 129 13.13 1.08 8.88
C LYS A 129 14.21 0.28 8.13
N MET A 130 14.90 0.89 7.15
CA MET A 130 15.96 0.22 6.39
C MET A 130 17.15 -0.11 7.30
N PRO A 131 17.66 -1.36 7.30
CA PRO A 131 18.85 -1.73 8.05
C PRO A 131 20.09 -0.93 7.64
N PRO A 132 21.11 -0.84 8.52
CA PRO A 132 22.38 -0.20 8.17
C PRO A 132 23.04 -0.84 6.95
N VAL A 133 23.55 -0.04 6.01
CA VAL A 133 24.16 -0.50 4.75
C VAL A 133 25.30 -1.52 4.96
N GLY A 134 26.02 -1.41 6.08
CA GLY A 134 27.09 -2.35 6.43
C GLY A 134 26.60 -3.78 6.64
N GLU A 135 25.37 -3.95 7.12
CA GLU A 135 24.75 -5.23 7.47
C GLU A 135 23.98 -5.83 6.31
N ILE A 136 23.64 -5.06 5.27
CA ILE A 136 22.88 -5.54 4.12
C ILE A 136 23.78 -6.33 3.17
N GLU A 137 23.39 -7.56 2.84
CA GLU A 137 24.02 -8.40 1.81
C GLU A 137 23.47 -8.09 0.42
N ARG A 138 22.14 -8.07 0.29
CA ARG A 138 21.44 -7.71 -0.95
C ARG A 138 20.06 -7.11 -0.66
N ILE A 139 19.57 -6.33 -1.62
CA ILE A 139 18.24 -5.73 -1.60
C ILE A 139 17.49 -6.20 -2.84
N GLU A 140 16.26 -6.63 -2.65
CA GLU A 140 15.35 -6.98 -3.73
C GLU A 140 14.24 -5.93 -3.81
N GLU A 141 13.94 -5.45 -5.01
CA GLU A 141 12.84 -4.53 -5.31
C GLU A 141 11.81 -5.24 -6.22
N PRO A 142 10.52 -4.89 -6.13
CA PRO A 142 9.50 -5.49 -6.97
C PRO A 142 9.64 -5.02 -8.43
N ILE A 143 9.72 -5.97 -9.35
CA ILE A 143 9.72 -5.74 -10.79
C ILE A 143 8.37 -6.16 -11.37
N MET A 144 7.83 -5.35 -12.29
CA MET A 144 6.56 -5.63 -12.97
C MET A 144 6.76 -5.77 -14.48
N LYS A 145 6.00 -6.68 -15.09
CA LYS A 145 5.91 -6.77 -16.54
C LYS A 145 4.88 -5.74 -17.02
N VAL A 146 5.34 -4.71 -17.72
CA VAL A 146 4.48 -3.67 -18.30
C VAL A 146 4.21 -3.98 -19.76
N VAL A 147 2.95 -3.82 -20.21
CA VAL A 147 2.58 -3.88 -21.62
C VAL A 147 2.06 -2.50 -22.02
N VAL A 148 2.75 -1.87 -22.97
CA VAL A 148 2.43 -0.51 -23.43
C VAL A 148 1.91 -0.57 -24.85
N HIS A 149 0.70 -0.05 -25.06
CA HIS A 149 0.09 0.07 -26.38
C HIS A 149 0.16 1.52 -26.85
N VAL A 150 0.95 1.78 -27.89
CA VAL A 150 1.15 3.13 -28.45
C VAL A 150 1.16 3.10 -29.98
N PRO A 151 0.76 4.19 -30.64
CA PRO A 151 0.97 4.37 -32.07
C PRO A 151 2.44 4.23 -32.48
N ALA A 152 2.68 3.78 -33.72
CA ALA A 152 4.03 3.51 -34.23
C ALA A 152 4.99 4.71 -34.14
N GLU A 153 4.47 5.93 -34.28
CA GLU A 153 5.24 7.18 -34.20
C GLU A 153 5.86 7.46 -32.81
N TYR A 154 5.28 6.92 -31.73
CA TYR A 154 5.77 7.15 -30.36
C TYR A 154 6.66 6.03 -29.83
N VAL A 155 6.82 4.91 -30.57
CA VAL A 155 7.54 3.73 -30.08
C VAL A 155 8.97 4.09 -29.64
N GLY A 156 9.69 4.88 -30.42
CA GLY A 156 11.07 5.26 -30.08
C GLY A 156 11.17 6.08 -28.80
N ALA A 157 10.29 7.06 -28.61
CA ALA A 157 10.25 7.89 -27.41
C ALA A 157 9.88 7.08 -26.16
N VAL A 158 8.94 6.14 -26.30
CA VAL A 158 8.49 5.27 -25.20
C VAL A 158 9.58 4.28 -24.81
N VAL A 159 10.28 3.66 -25.77
CA VAL A 159 11.39 2.76 -25.47
C VAL A 159 12.52 3.49 -24.73
N ALA A 160 12.90 4.68 -25.18
CA ALA A 160 13.90 5.49 -24.49
C ALA A 160 13.50 5.86 -23.06
N LEU A 161 12.21 6.16 -22.84
CA LEU A 161 11.67 6.43 -21.50
C LEU A 161 11.74 5.19 -20.60
N CYS A 162 11.41 4.01 -21.12
CA CYS A 162 11.53 2.76 -20.37
C CYS A 162 13.00 2.52 -19.95
N GLU A 163 13.95 2.66 -20.89
CA GLU A 163 15.38 2.47 -20.62
C GLU A 163 15.87 3.41 -19.50
N GLU A 164 15.47 4.68 -19.52
CA GLU A 164 15.79 5.66 -18.47
C GLU A 164 15.25 5.24 -17.09
N ARG A 165 14.15 4.48 -17.07
CA ARG A 165 13.48 3.98 -15.84
C ARG A 165 13.94 2.58 -15.44
N ARG A 166 15.03 2.06 -16.03
CA ARG A 166 15.59 0.72 -15.77
C ARG A 166 14.66 -0.43 -16.22
N GLY A 167 13.86 -0.22 -17.28
CA GLY A 167 12.90 -1.20 -17.81
C GLY A 167 12.84 -1.28 -19.33
#